data_AF-A0A947P679-F1
#
_entry.id   AF-A0A947P679-F1
#
_cell.length_a   1.000
_cell.length_b   1.000
_cell.length_c   1.000
_cell.angle_alpha   90.00
_cell.angle_beta   90.00
_cell.angle_gamma   90.00
#
_symmetry.space_group_name_H-M   'P 1'
#
loop_
_entity.id
_entity.type
_entity.pdbx_description
1 polymer ?
#
loop_
_entity_poly.entity_id
_entity_poly.type
_entity_poly.pdbx_seq_one_letter_code
_entity_poly.pdbx_strand_id
1 'polypeptide(L)'
;MNKNRTILNLLFSMFLMLSRISATDVSEMISEPGILDGINPTVQLMSPVESESFTYGLPMTIQWTASDSSFAEKPIKIELRKENDSYLVAESTENDSSFIWSVGEIASGIYQVEITASDSFGNSTSSLSDQFYILGKNMDHIWYVSKEGDDLYNNGTSGHPYASIQRALDECADGDSVFVDSGIYQENISTVQKSVHIFSTSGNDNTVIDGGLAGTDVVTLYANSILSGFTIQNSGTQNAFTGGIKVVEGNSLITDNKIVNNNDGIICGGSS
;
A
#
# COMPACT_ATOMS: atom_id res chain seq x y z
N MET A 1 -31.56 -113.16 -19.52
CA MET A 1 -31.79 -113.31 -20.97
C MET A 1 -32.79 -112.25 -21.41
N ASN A 2 -32.39 -111.37 -22.35
CA ASN A 2 -33.24 -110.57 -23.27
C ASN A 2 -34.28 -109.61 -22.64
N LYS A 3 -34.63 -108.44 -23.16
CA LYS A 3 -34.37 -107.77 -24.44
C LYS A 3 -34.92 -106.32 -24.30
N ASN A 4 -34.25 -105.38 -24.94
CA ASN A 4 -34.78 -104.28 -25.78
C ASN A 4 -36.10 -103.58 -25.40
N ARG A 5 -36.05 -102.24 -25.36
CA ARG A 5 -36.72 -101.28 -26.29
C ARG A 5 -36.63 -99.86 -25.67
N THR A 6 -35.79 -98.95 -26.16
CA THR A 6 -35.98 -98.04 -27.31
C THR A 6 -37.22 -97.14 -27.19
N ILE A 7 -37.00 -95.81 -27.09
CA ILE A 7 -37.67 -94.64 -27.74
C ILE A 7 -37.04 -93.41 -27.03
N LEU A 8 -36.08 -92.66 -27.59
CA LEU A 8 -36.05 -91.79 -28.78
C LEU A 8 -36.83 -90.46 -28.60
N ASN A 9 -36.11 -89.36 -28.36
CA ASN A 9 -36.19 -88.03 -29.01
C ASN A 9 -35.45 -87.00 -28.11
N LEU A 10 -34.19 -86.62 -28.37
CA LEU A 10 -33.61 -85.79 -29.45
C LEU A 10 -34.03 -84.31 -29.39
N LEU A 11 -33.13 -83.45 -28.87
CA LEU A 11 -32.56 -82.22 -29.48
C LEU A 11 -32.01 -81.28 -28.36
N PHE A 12 -30.69 -81.19 -28.17
CA PHE A 12 -29.75 -80.18 -28.75
C PHE A 12 -29.96 -78.80 -28.10
N SER A 13 -29.00 -78.04 -27.57
CA SER A 13 -27.55 -78.07 -27.36
C SER A 13 -27.29 -76.76 -26.58
N MET A 14 -26.39 -76.72 -25.58
CA MET A 14 -25.19 -75.86 -25.63
C MET A 14 -24.42 -75.88 -24.30
N PHE A 15 -23.26 -76.53 -24.41
CA PHE A 15 -21.97 -76.45 -23.72
C PHE A 15 -21.73 -75.51 -22.51
N LEU A 16 -21.27 -76.16 -21.42
CA LEU A 16 -20.23 -75.81 -20.42
C LEU A 16 -19.69 -74.36 -20.30
N MET A 17 -19.64 -73.87 -19.05
CA MET A 17 -18.36 -73.73 -18.33
C MET A 17 -18.59 -73.62 -16.81
N LEU A 18 -17.91 -74.48 -16.04
CA LEU A 18 -17.64 -74.26 -14.62
C LEU A 18 -16.56 -73.18 -14.53
N SER A 19 -16.93 -71.94 -14.22
CA SER A 19 -15.97 -70.92 -13.81
C SER A 19 -15.84 -70.93 -12.29
N ARG A 20 -14.59 -71.10 -11.84
CA ARG A 20 -14.18 -70.89 -10.45
C ARG A 20 -14.51 -69.44 -10.10
N ILE A 21 -15.29 -69.22 -9.04
CA ILE A 21 -15.30 -67.92 -8.38
C ILE A 21 -13.91 -67.76 -7.76
N SER A 22 -13.06 -66.94 -8.38
CA SER A 22 -11.89 -66.41 -7.71
C SER A 22 -12.39 -65.55 -6.55
N ALA A 23 -11.84 -65.75 -5.36
CA ALA A 23 -11.98 -64.79 -4.29
C ALA A 23 -11.66 -63.40 -4.88
N THR A 24 -12.65 -62.53 -4.85
CA THR A 24 -12.47 -61.13 -5.22
C THR A 24 -11.48 -60.58 -4.19
N ASP A 25 -10.33 -60.12 -4.67
CA ASP A 25 -9.37 -59.42 -3.85
C ASP A 25 -10.06 -58.16 -3.34
N VAL A 26 -10.59 -58.22 -2.12
CA VAL A 26 -11.01 -57.01 -1.41
C VAL A 26 -9.70 -56.40 -0.94
N SER A 27 -9.10 -55.57 -1.78
CA SER A 27 -8.11 -54.61 -1.34
C SER A 27 -8.82 -53.75 -0.29
N GLU A 28 -8.62 -54.09 0.98
CA GLU A 28 -8.88 -53.14 2.04
C GLU A 28 -7.91 -51.98 1.78
N MET A 29 -8.43 -50.90 1.20
CA MET A 29 -7.80 -49.60 1.25
C MET A 29 -7.86 -49.14 2.71
N ILE A 30 -7.03 -49.74 3.55
CA ILE A 30 -6.70 -49.17 4.85
C ILE A 30 -5.79 -48.00 4.49
N SER A 31 -6.32 -46.77 4.58
CA SER A 31 -5.45 -45.59 4.59
C SER A 31 -4.40 -45.81 5.66
N GLU A 32 -3.12 -45.64 5.33
CA GLU A 32 -2.10 -45.58 6.38
C GLU A 32 -2.56 -44.57 7.44
N PRO A 33 -2.40 -44.88 8.74
CA PRO A 33 -2.72 -43.89 9.78
C PRO A 33 -1.89 -42.64 9.47
N GLY A 34 -2.57 -41.56 9.10
CA GLY A 34 -1.91 -40.28 8.86
C GLY A 34 -1.13 -39.90 10.12
N ILE A 35 0.13 -39.54 9.95
CA ILE A 35 0.91 -38.96 11.06
C ILE A 35 0.26 -37.61 11.37
N LEU A 36 -0.32 -37.48 12.56
CA LEU A 36 -0.81 -36.22 13.09
C LEU A 36 0.32 -35.61 13.91
N ASP A 37 0.83 -34.45 13.49
CA ASP A 37 1.68 -33.62 14.33
C ASP A 37 0.80 -32.76 15.23
N GLY A 38 1.04 -32.84 16.54
CA GLY A 38 0.34 -32.03 17.55
C GLY A 38 1.27 -31.06 18.29
N ILE A 39 2.49 -30.88 17.81
CA ILE A 39 3.48 -30.00 18.42
C ILE A 39 3.38 -28.64 17.73
N ASN A 40 3.24 -27.58 18.54
CA ASN A 40 3.32 -26.23 18.00
C ASN A 40 4.77 -25.85 17.69
N PRO A 41 5.02 -25.08 16.63
CA PRO A 41 6.32 -24.47 16.37
C PRO A 41 6.86 -23.66 17.53
N THR A 42 8.18 -23.54 17.61
CA THR A 42 8.82 -22.51 18.44
C THR A 42 9.12 -21.28 17.60
N VAL A 43 8.92 -20.08 18.16
CA VAL A 43 9.30 -18.81 17.53
C VAL A 43 9.70 -17.78 18.59
N GLN A 44 10.75 -17.02 18.32
CA GLN A 44 11.18 -15.89 19.12
C GLN A 44 11.67 -14.78 18.21
N LEU A 45 11.17 -13.57 18.44
CA LEU A 45 11.55 -12.39 17.70
C LEU A 45 12.76 -11.71 18.36
N MET A 46 13.77 -11.33 17.56
CA MET A 46 15.07 -10.82 18.00
C MET A 46 15.31 -9.34 17.62
N SER A 47 14.71 -8.88 16.52
CA SER A 47 14.71 -7.48 16.08
C SER A 47 13.39 -7.20 15.34
N PRO A 48 12.72 -6.06 15.59
CA PRO A 48 13.21 -4.88 16.33
C PRO A 48 13.34 -5.04 17.84
N VAL A 49 14.20 -4.20 18.45
CA VAL A 49 14.39 -4.11 19.91
C VAL A 49 13.94 -2.76 20.47
N GLU A 50 13.83 -2.68 21.80
CA GLU A 50 13.41 -1.45 22.49
C GLU A 50 14.25 -0.23 22.07
N SER A 51 13.58 0.90 21.87
CA SER A 51 14.19 2.20 21.53
C SER A 51 14.82 2.32 20.14
N GLU A 52 14.69 1.32 19.26
CA GLU A 52 15.01 1.51 17.84
C GLU A 52 14.01 2.47 17.17
N SER A 53 14.48 3.17 16.14
CA SER A 53 13.66 4.03 15.30
C SER A 53 13.89 3.73 13.82
N PHE A 54 12.81 3.51 13.07
CA PHE A 54 12.86 3.30 11.62
C PHE A 54 12.09 4.38 10.88
N THR A 55 12.54 4.75 9.69
CA THR A 55 11.94 5.82 8.90
C THR A 55 11.23 5.25 7.68
N TYR A 56 10.07 5.83 7.37
CA TYR A 56 9.34 5.60 6.14
C TYR A 56 10.28 5.56 4.91
N GLY A 57 10.06 4.57 4.04
CA GLY A 57 10.81 4.39 2.80
C GLY A 57 12.22 3.82 2.97
N LEU A 58 12.74 3.71 4.20
CA LEU A 58 14.01 3.06 4.47
C LEU A 58 13.82 1.57 4.80
N PRO A 59 14.76 0.71 4.41
CA PRO A 59 14.72 -0.71 4.79
C PRO A 59 14.98 -0.87 6.29
N MET A 60 14.21 -1.75 6.92
CA MET A 60 14.46 -2.28 8.25
C MET A 60 14.55 -3.81 8.21
N THR A 61 15.40 -4.37 9.04
CA THR A 61 15.60 -5.83 9.10
C THR A 61 14.85 -6.38 10.30
N ILE A 62 13.93 -7.30 10.05
CA ILE A 62 13.24 -8.09 11.07
C ILE A 62 14.01 -9.39 11.24
N GLN A 63 14.32 -9.78 12.48
CA GLN A 63 15.08 -11.00 12.76
C GLN A 63 14.38 -11.87 13.79
N TRP A 64 14.44 -13.19 13.62
CA TRP A 64 13.81 -14.17 14.50
C TRP A 64 14.57 -15.49 14.52
N THR A 65 14.18 -16.35 15.46
CA THR A 65 14.47 -17.78 15.43
C THR A 65 13.15 -18.55 15.43
N ALA A 66 12.99 -19.54 14.55
CA ALA A 66 11.86 -20.46 14.60
C ALA A 66 12.30 -21.88 14.29
N SER A 67 11.70 -22.87 14.96
CA SER A 67 12.03 -24.28 14.78
C SER A 67 10.79 -25.16 14.91
N ASP A 68 10.61 -26.01 13.90
CA ASP A 68 9.65 -27.10 13.84
C ASP A 68 10.13 -28.11 12.78
N SER A 69 9.82 -29.40 12.94
CA SER A 69 10.16 -30.45 11.95
C SER A 69 9.20 -30.53 10.78
N SER A 70 8.02 -29.93 10.90
CA SER A 70 6.87 -30.06 10.00
C SER A 70 6.57 -28.77 9.22
N PHE A 71 7.50 -27.81 9.19
CA PHE A 71 7.38 -26.59 8.40
C PHE A 71 7.24 -26.85 6.90
N ALA A 72 6.37 -26.05 6.28
CA ALA A 72 6.31 -25.90 4.82
C ALA A 72 7.42 -24.97 4.31
N GLU A 73 7.47 -24.71 3.00
CA GLU A 73 8.51 -23.86 2.38
C GLU A 73 8.50 -22.40 2.90
N LYS A 74 7.32 -21.85 3.19
CA LYS A 74 7.13 -20.45 3.65
C LYS A 74 6.24 -20.38 4.89
N PRO A 75 6.74 -20.83 6.06
CA PRO A 75 5.92 -21.02 7.26
C PRO A 75 5.72 -19.73 8.07
N ILE A 76 6.36 -18.62 7.69
CA ILE A 76 6.44 -17.40 8.50
C ILE A 76 5.50 -16.32 7.97
N LYS A 77 4.58 -15.84 8.81
CA LYS A 77 3.77 -14.63 8.58
C LYS A 77 4.31 -13.49 9.45
N ILE A 78 4.36 -12.28 8.90
CA ILE A 78 4.85 -11.08 9.58
C ILE A 78 3.78 -9.99 9.54
N GLU A 79 3.45 -9.46 10.71
CA GLU A 79 2.51 -8.36 10.90
C GLU A 79 3.14 -7.27 11.77
N LEU A 80 2.65 -6.05 11.59
CA LEU A 80 3.00 -4.92 12.43
C LEU A 80 1.78 -4.56 13.28
N ARG A 81 1.99 -4.34 14.58
CA ARG A 81 0.95 -4.04 15.56
C ARG A 81 1.08 -2.62 16.06
N LYS A 82 -0.04 -1.90 16.11
CA LYS A 82 -0.17 -0.60 16.79
C LYS A 82 -1.46 -0.61 17.58
N GLU A 83 -1.36 -0.56 18.91
CA GLU A 83 -2.54 -0.65 19.77
C GLU A 83 -3.42 -1.86 19.40
N ASN A 84 -4.62 -1.64 18.83
CA ASN A 84 -5.53 -2.70 18.39
C ASN A 84 -5.48 -3.01 16.89
N ASP A 85 -4.71 -2.24 16.12
CA ASP A 85 -4.59 -2.37 14.68
C ASP A 85 -3.45 -3.34 14.30
N SER A 86 -3.67 -4.07 13.20
CA SER A 86 -2.67 -4.94 12.56
C SER A 86 -2.48 -4.54 11.11
N TYR A 87 -1.23 -4.49 10.66
CA TYR A 87 -0.84 -4.19 9.29
C TYR A 87 0.00 -5.34 8.75
N LEU A 88 -0.41 -5.90 7.61
CA LEU A 88 0.30 -7.01 6.99
C LEU A 88 1.65 -6.55 6.42
N VAL A 89 2.74 -7.18 6.85
CA VAL A 89 4.09 -6.96 6.30
C VAL A 89 4.43 -8.05 5.28
N ALA A 90 4.19 -9.31 5.63
CA ALA A 90 4.34 -10.46 4.75
C ALA A 90 3.34 -11.56 5.11
N GLU A 91 2.55 -12.02 4.13
CA GLU A 91 1.58 -13.12 4.34
C GLU A 91 2.28 -14.48 4.53
N SER A 92 3.38 -14.70 3.82
CA SER A 92 4.18 -15.91 3.92
C SER A 92 5.62 -15.66 3.44
N THR A 93 6.61 -16.06 4.22
CA THR A 93 8.04 -16.03 3.86
C THR A 93 8.77 -17.24 4.44
N GLU A 94 9.94 -17.52 3.87
CA GLU A 94 10.90 -18.55 4.25
C GLU A 94 11.33 -18.39 5.72
N ASN A 95 11.67 -19.49 6.40
CA ASN A 95 12.26 -19.44 7.74
C ASN A 95 13.79 -19.31 7.67
N ASP A 96 14.28 -18.18 7.15
CA ASP A 96 15.70 -17.88 6.94
C ASP A 96 16.31 -16.97 8.04
N SER A 97 15.57 -16.77 9.14
CA SER A 97 15.92 -15.94 10.30
C SER A 97 15.94 -14.42 10.05
N SER A 98 15.62 -13.94 8.84
CA SER A 98 15.60 -12.50 8.58
C SER A 98 14.71 -12.07 7.41
N PHE A 99 14.03 -10.92 7.56
CA PHE A 99 13.23 -10.33 6.50
C PHE A 99 13.55 -8.84 6.40
N ILE A 100 13.90 -8.37 5.19
CA ILE A 100 14.12 -6.94 4.95
C ILE A 100 12.80 -6.34 4.50
N TRP A 101 12.22 -5.50 5.35
CA TRP A 101 11.00 -4.77 5.08
C TRP A 101 11.32 -3.30 4.78
N SER A 102 10.92 -2.81 3.60
CA SER A 102 10.89 -1.38 3.34
C SER A 102 9.67 -0.78 4.03
N VAL A 103 9.87 0.09 5.02
CA VAL A 103 8.78 0.67 5.81
C VAL A 103 7.78 1.36 4.88
N GLY A 104 6.56 0.79 4.82
CA GLY A 104 5.48 1.28 3.98
C GLY A 104 4.84 2.56 4.51
N GLU A 105 3.82 3.07 3.80
CA GLU A 105 3.07 4.26 4.22
C GLU A 105 2.26 3.99 5.48
N ILE A 106 2.86 4.31 6.63
CA ILE A 106 2.24 4.16 7.93
C ILE A 106 2.46 5.43 8.74
N ALA A 107 1.53 5.75 9.64
CA ALA A 107 1.64 6.92 10.50
C ALA A 107 2.79 6.77 11.50
N SER A 108 3.39 7.89 11.91
CA SER A 108 4.37 7.88 13.00
C SER A 108 3.78 7.30 14.29
N GLY A 109 4.61 6.62 15.08
CA GLY A 109 4.19 6.09 16.38
C GLY A 109 5.00 4.92 16.88
N ILE A 110 4.54 4.34 17.99
CA ILE A 110 5.14 3.17 18.62
C ILE A 110 4.46 1.92 18.05
N TYR A 111 5.27 0.97 17.58
CA TYR A 111 4.83 -0.28 16.98
C TYR A 111 5.54 -1.48 17.62
N GLN A 112 5.00 -2.67 17.36
CA GLN A 112 5.65 -3.97 17.57
C GLN A 112 5.53 -4.80 16.30
N VAL A 113 6.50 -5.66 16.01
CA VAL A 113 6.36 -6.70 14.99
C VAL A 113 5.81 -7.95 15.67
N GLU A 114 4.85 -8.59 15.03
CA GLU A 114 4.35 -9.91 15.37
C GLU A 114 4.78 -10.89 14.27
N ILE A 115 5.45 -11.97 14.67
CA ILE A 115 5.74 -13.09 13.77
C ILE A 115 4.90 -14.28 14.20
N THR A 116 4.28 -14.95 13.23
CA THR A 116 3.60 -16.23 13.41
C THR A 116 4.29 -17.30 12.59
N ALA A 117 4.72 -18.38 13.23
CA ALA A 117 5.22 -19.58 12.57
C ALA A 117 4.12 -20.64 12.57
N SER A 118 3.83 -21.21 11.39
CA SER A 118 2.83 -22.27 11.22
C SER A 118 3.44 -23.51 10.57
N ASP A 119 3.03 -24.69 11.03
CA ASP A 119 3.41 -25.96 10.42
C ASP A 119 2.43 -26.40 9.32
N SER A 120 2.73 -27.53 8.67
CA SER A 120 1.88 -28.10 7.61
C SER A 120 0.62 -28.81 8.13
N PHE A 121 0.46 -28.94 9.45
CA PHE A 121 -0.64 -29.64 10.11
C PHE A 121 -1.64 -28.68 10.79
N GLY A 122 -1.38 -27.37 10.72
CA GLY A 122 -2.26 -26.31 11.24
C GLY A 122 -1.89 -25.83 12.65
N ASN A 123 -0.77 -26.29 13.21
CA ASN A 123 -0.25 -25.79 14.47
C ASN A 123 0.49 -24.47 14.25
N SER A 124 0.36 -23.54 15.19
CA SER A 124 0.99 -22.23 15.07
C SER A 124 1.35 -21.62 16.42
N THR A 125 2.40 -20.80 16.40
CA THR A 125 2.85 -20.00 17.54
C THR A 125 3.22 -18.60 17.05
N SER A 126 2.95 -17.59 17.87
CA SER A 126 3.30 -16.20 17.60
C SER A 126 4.26 -15.63 18.65
N SER A 127 5.11 -14.68 18.24
CA SER A 127 5.99 -13.90 19.10
C SER A 127 5.91 -12.43 18.73
N LEU A 128 5.87 -11.57 19.75
CA LEU A 128 5.96 -10.11 19.60
C LEU A 128 7.40 -9.63 19.82
N SER A 129 7.75 -8.53 19.14
CA SER A 129 8.96 -7.75 19.43
C SER A 129 8.79 -6.86 20.65
N ASP A 130 9.89 -6.25 21.09
CA ASP A 130 9.82 -5.04 21.91
C ASP A 130 9.16 -3.88 21.14
N GLN A 131 8.75 -2.85 21.87
CA GLN A 131 8.23 -1.62 21.28
C GLN A 131 9.34 -0.79 20.64
N PHE A 132 9.12 -0.37 19.41
CA PHE A 132 10.03 0.51 18.67
C PHE A 132 9.25 1.66 18.01
N TYR A 133 9.95 2.69 17.57
CA TYR A 133 9.33 3.85 16.96
C TYR A 133 9.43 3.78 15.43
N ILE A 134 8.34 4.07 14.73
CA ILE A 134 8.37 4.35 13.29
C ILE A 134 8.16 5.86 13.10
N LEU A 135 9.10 6.50 12.41
CA LEU A 135 8.92 7.80 11.79
C LEU A 135 8.21 7.56 10.46
N GLY A 136 6.89 7.60 10.52
CA GLY A 136 6.01 7.44 9.37
C GLY A 136 6.14 8.57 8.37
N LYS A 137 5.47 8.44 7.22
CA LYS A 137 5.29 9.57 6.30
C LYS A 137 4.52 10.64 7.07
N ASN A 138 5.08 11.85 7.21
CA ASN A 138 4.37 12.96 7.84
C ASN A 138 3.19 13.30 6.94
N MET A 139 1.97 12.97 7.36
CA MET A 139 0.75 13.19 6.56
C MET A 139 0.06 14.53 6.88
N ASP A 140 0.68 15.39 7.69
CA ASP A 140 0.09 16.63 8.22
C ASP A 140 1.15 17.70 8.54
N HIS A 141 2.33 17.66 7.90
CA HIS A 141 3.31 18.72 8.11
C HIS A 141 2.81 20.04 7.53
N ILE A 142 3.07 21.16 8.23
CA ILE A 142 2.73 22.50 7.74
C ILE A 142 4.01 23.19 7.31
N TRP A 143 4.12 23.44 6.01
CA TRP A 143 5.17 24.23 5.39
C TRP A 143 4.75 25.69 5.28
N TYR A 144 5.65 26.61 5.61
CA TYR A 144 5.39 28.05 5.58
C TYR A 144 6.16 28.73 4.45
N VAL A 145 5.48 29.61 3.72
CA VAL A 145 6.03 30.37 2.59
C VAL A 145 5.78 31.86 2.81
N SER A 146 6.80 32.68 2.62
CA SER A 146 6.73 34.14 2.77
C SER A 146 7.69 34.84 1.80
N LYS A 147 7.35 36.06 1.35
CA LYS A 147 8.22 36.84 0.45
C LYS A 147 9.56 37.22 1.08
N GLU A 148 9.64 37.24 2.40
CA GLU A 148 10.88 37.48 3.17
C GLU A 148 11.61 36.17 3.52
N GLY A 149 11.13 35.03 3.07
CA GLY A 149 11.76 33.72 3.25
C GLY A 149 13.00 33.51 2.37
N ASP A 150 13.58 32.31 2.44
CA ASP A 150 14.77 31.93 1.67
C ASP A 150 14.74 30.44 1.29
N ASP A 151 14.80 30.11 0.00
CA ASP A 151 14.69 28.73 -0.47
C ASP A 151 15.95 27.87 -0.23
N LEU A 152 17.09 28.52 0.01
CA LEU A 152 18.39 27.87 0.16
C LEU A 152 18.74 27.62 1.62
N TYR A 153 18.40 28.55 2.52
CA TYR A 153 18.84 28.52 3.91
C TYR A 153 17.73 28.20 4.90
N ASN A 154 16.47 28.47 4.56
CA ASN A 154 15.36 28.19 5.47
C ASN A 154 14.86 26.75 5.33
N ASN A 155 14.13 26.29 6.35
CA ASN A 155 13.63 24.92 6.46
C ASN A 155 12.09 24.83 6.38
N GLY A 156 11.43 25.88 5.90
CA GLY A 156 9.97 25.92 5.71
C GLY A 156 9.15 25.93 7.00
N THR A 157 9.77 26.20 8.16
CA THR A 157 9.05 26.42 9.42
C THR A 157 8.50 27.85 9.50
N SER A 158 7.56 28.13 10.41
CA SER A 158 7.02 29.49 10.56
C SER A 158 8.07 30.56 10.92
N GLY A 159 9.14 30.17 11.62
CA GLY A 159 10.26 31.07 11.95
C GLY A 159 11.29 31.22 10.83
N HIS A 160 11.35 30.26 9.90
CA HIS A 160 12.25 30.25 8.75
C HIS A 160 11.47 29.70 7.55
N PRO A 161 10.60 30.53 6.93
CA PRO A 161 9.75 30.10 5.83
C PRO A 161 10.53 30.03 4.52
N TYR A 162 10.06 29.22 3.57
CA TYR A 162 10.57 29.27 2.19
C TYR A 162 10.14 30.56 1.48
N ALA A 163 10.89 30.96 0.46
CA ALA A 163 10.60 32.14 -0.36
C ALA A 163 9.56 31.87 -1.45
N SER A 164 9.55 30.63 -1.98
CA SER A 164 8.66 30.21 -3.07
C SER A 164 7.68 29.11 -2.66
N ILE A 165 6.53 29.07 -3.35
CA ILE A 165 5.49 28.07 -3.11
C ILE A 165 5.94 26.71 -3.65
N GLN A 166 6.55 26.68 -4.84
CA GLN A 166 7.03 25.41 -5.41
C GLN A 166 8.09 24.75 -4.53
N ARG A 167 8.99 25.52 -3.91
CA ARG A 167 10.00 24.96 -2.99
C ARG A 167 9.37 24.18 -1.84
N ALA A 168 8.28 24.70 -1.25
CA ALA A 168 7.53 24.01 -0.21
C ALA A 168 6.84 22.75 -0.75
N LEU A 169 6.21 22.83 -1.92
CA LEU A 169 5.55 21.69 -2.57
C LEU A 169 6.54 20.56 -2.92
N ASP A 170 7.78 20.89 -3.24
CA ASP A 170 8.82 19.91 -3.52
C ASP A 170 9.15 19.06 -2.27
N GLU A 171 9.11 19.67 -1.07
CA GLU A 171 9.31 18.97 0.22
C GLU A 171 8.07 18.25 0.73
N CYS A 172 6.88 18.67 0.29
CA CYS A 172 5.63 18.10 0.76
C CYS A 172 5.54 16.60 0.48
N ALA A 173 4.98 15.87 1.46
CA ALA A 173 4.39 14.56 1.29
C ALA A 173 2.87 14.68 1.04
N ASP A 174 2.22 13.57 0.71
CA ASP A 174 0.76 13.52 0.67
C ASP A 174 0.15 13.87 2.04
N GLY A 175 -0.90 14.66 2.04
CA GLY A 175 -1.61 15.15 3.22
C GLY A 175 -1.05 16.47 3.79
N ASP A 176 0.18 16.84 3.44
CA ASP A 176 0.81 18.06 3.94
C ASP A 176 0.04 19.33 3.55
N SER A 177 0.25 20.38 4.35
CA SER A 177 -0.29 21.71 4.11
C SER A 177 0.81 22.73 3.83
N VAL A 178 0.56 23.64 2.89
CA VAL A 178 1.41 24.80 2.60
C VAL A 178 0.63 26.07 2.95
N PHE A 179 1.15 26.83 3.91
CA PHE A 179 0.60 28.13 4.33
C PHE A 179 1.43 29.25 3.70
N VAL A 180 0.78 30.08 2.90
CA VAL A 180 1.41 31.13 2.11
C VAL A 180 0.99 32.50 2.63
N ASP A 181 1.97 33.30 3.05
CA ASP A 181 1.75 34.68 3.49
C ASP A 181 1.30 35.61 2.35
N SER A 182 0.89 36.82 2.72
CA SER A 182 0.56 37.86 1.74
C SER A 182 1.77 38.16 0.84
N GLY A 183 1.52 38.33 -0.46
CA GLY A 183 2.56 38.63 -1.42
C GLY A 183 2.17 38.30 -2.85
N ILE A 184 3.01 38.73 -3.78
CA ILE A 184 2.93 38.34 -5.20
C ILE A 184 4.05 37.32 -5.46
N TYR A 185 3.63 36.10 -5.79
CA TYR A 185 4.47 34.97 -6.09
C TYR A 185 4.43 34.76 -7.61
N GLN A 186 5.47 35.22 -8.30
CA GLN A 186 5.59 35.03 -9.74
C GLN A 186 6.13 33.61 -10.03
N GLU A 187 5.22 32.65 -10.11
CA GLU A 187 5.50 31.22 -10.17
C GLU A 187 4.45 30.49 -11.02
N ASN A 188 4.83 29.34 -11.58
CA ASN A 188 3.91 28.32 -12.09
C ASN A 188 4.10 27.07 -11.23
N ILE A 189 3.09 26.71 -10.43
CA ILE A 189 3.22 25.66 -9.40
C ILE A 189 2.54 24.36 -9.81
N SER A 190 3.05 23.24 -9.31
CA SER A 190 2.55 21.91 -9.59
C SER A 190 2.67 20.99 -8.37
N THR A 191 1.63 20.20 -8.10
CA THR A 191 1.63 19.22 -6.99
C THR A 191 2.22 17.85 -7.36
N VAL A 192 2.60 17.64 -8.64
CA VAL A 192 3.18 16.40 -9.21
C VAL A 192 2.83 15.11 -8.44
N GLN A 193 1.66 14.54 -8.75
CA GLN A 193 1.15 13.29 -8.16
C GLN A 193 0.96 13.28 -6.64
N LYS A 194 1.00 14.44 -5.97
CA LYS A 194 0.74 14.55 -4.53
C LYS A 194 -0.60 15.19 -4.21
N SER A 195 -1.23 14.71 -3.15
CA SER A 195 -2.42 15.28 -2.51
C SER A 195 -1.97 16.26 -1.43
N VAL A 196 -2.12 17.56 -1.65
CA VAL A 196 -1.61 18.60 -0.73
C VAL A 196 -2.63 19.72 -0.57
N HIS A 197 -2.62 20.37 0.58
CA HIS A 197 -3.51 21.49 0.87
C HIS A 197 -2.74 22.80 0.86
N ILE A 198 -3.16 23.75 0.04
CA ILE A 198 -2.46 25.02 -0.18
C ILE A 198 -3.40 26.14 0.23
N PHE A 199 -2.99 26.93 1.23
CA PHE A 199 -3.79 27.98 1.83
C PHE A 199 -3.04 29.31 1.83
N SER A 200 -3.72 30.38 1.43
CA SER A 200 -3.29 31.72 1.81
C SER A 200 -3.63 31.98 3.28
N THR A 201 -2.70 32.58 4.02
CA THR A 201 -2.95 33.04 5.40
C THR A 201 -3.65 34.41 5.46
N SER A 202 -3.70 35.13 4.33
CA SER A 202 -4.16 36.52 4.25
C SER A 202 -5.32 36.75 3.25
N GLY A 203 -5.79 35.68 2.61
CA GLY A 203 -6.91 35.68 1.67
C GLY A 203 -6.57 36.18 0.27
N ASN A 204 -7.54 36.02 -0.63
CA ASN A 204 -7.34 36.21 -2.07
C ASN A 204 -7.06 37.66 -2.48
N ASP A 205 -7.37 38.63 -1.64
CA ASP A 205 -7.03 40.04 -1.86
C ASP A 205 -5.53 40.34 -1.67
N ASN A 206 -4.82 39.51 -0.92
CA ASN A 206 -3.46 39.80 -0.46
C ASN A 206 -2.41 38.78 -0.92
N THR A 207 -2.83 37.59 -1.36
CA THR A 207 -1.92 36.56 -1.85
C THR A 207 -2.21 36.23 -3.31
N VAL A 208 -1.23 36.50 -4.17
CA VAL A 208 -1.32 36.36 -5.62
C VAL A 208 -0.33 35.33 -6.11
N ILE A 209 -0.80 34.34 -6.88
CA ILE A 209 0.05 33.47 -7.70
C ILE A 209 -0.05 33.99 -9.14
N ASP A 210 1.07 34.48 -9.66
CA ASP A 210 1.17 35.13 -10.96
C ASP A 210 2.01 34.27 -11.92
N GLY A 211 1.37 33.67 -12.92
CA GLY A 211 2.04 32.81 -13.90
C GLY A 211 2.90 33.56 -14.91
N GLY A 212 2.98 34.90 -14.83
CA GLY A 212 3.91 35.72 -15.61
C GLY A 212 3.75 35.64 -17.13
N LEU A 213 2.61 35.14 -17.63
CA LEU A 213 2.39 34.82 -19.04
C LEU A 213 3.45 33.87 -19.62
N ALA A 214 3.90 32.88 -18.84
CA ALA A 214 4.98 31.97 -19.19
C ALA A 214 4.61 30.90 -20.25
N GLY A 215 3.38 30.92 -20.80
CA GLY A 215 2.94 29.91 -21.77
C GLY A 215 2.46 28.58 -21.17
N THR A 216 2.18 28.54 -19.87
CA THR A 216 1.70 27.36 -19.13
C THR A 216 0.59 27.72 -18.14
N ASP A 217 -0.03 26.71 -17.52
CA ASP A 217 -0.98 26.86 -16.42
C ASP A 217 -0.33 27.55 -15.20
N VAL A 218 -1.08 28.34 -14.42
CA VAL A 218 -0.53 28.96 -13.19
C VAL A 218 -0.42 27.93 -12.07
N VAL A 219 -1.46 27.12 -11.89
CA VAL A 219 -1.50 26.04 -10.89
C VAL A 219 -1.92 24.73 -11.57
N THR A 220 -1.15 23.66 -11.37
CA THR A 220 -1.49 22.30 -11.83
C THR A 220 -1.65 21.34 -10.66
N LEU A 221 -2.86 20.78 -10.50
CA LEU A 221 -3.21 19.83 -9.44
C LEU A 221 -3.31 18.42 -10.04
N TYR A 222 -2.53 17.48 -9.51
CA TYR A 222 -2.47 16.10 -10.04
C TYR A 222 -3.25 15.06 -9.22
N ALA A 223 -3.70 15.42 -8.02
CA ALA A 223 -4.43 14.53 -7.12
C ALA A 223 -5.43 15.32 -6.26
N ASN A 224 -6.03 14.68 -5.27
CA ASN A 224 -6.98 15.32 -4.34
C ASN A 224 -6.27 16.41 -3.53
N SER A 225 -6.47 17.68 -3.89
CA SER A 225 -5.84 18.82 -3.23
C SER A 225 -6.88 19.83 -2.79
N ILE A 226 -6.49 20.70 -1.85
CA ILE A 226 -7.26 21.90 -1.51
C ILE A 226 -6.44 23.09 -1.98
N LEU A 227 -7.05 24.01 -2.71
CA LEU A 227 -6.45 25.29 -3.06
C LEU A 227 -7.39 26.40 -2.63
N SER A 228 -6.95 27.24 -1.69
CA SER A 228 -7.83 28.20 -1.05
C SER A 228 -7.22 29.57 -0.78
N GLY A 229 -7.95 30.62 -1.12
CA GLY A 229 -7.64 31.98 -0.70
C GLY A 229 -6.64 32.73 -1.57
N PHE A 230 -6.51 32.41 -2.86
CA PHE A 230 -5.54 33.06 -3.75
C PHE A 230 -6.20 33.90 -4.84
N THR A 231 -5.56 34.99 -5.25
CA THR A 231 -5.70 35.48 -6.62
C THR A 231 -4.77 34.69 -7.53
N ILE A 232 -5.29 34.18 -8.65
CA ILE A 232 -4.54 33.36 -9.61
C ILE A 232 -4.66 34.04 -10.97
N GLN A 233 -3.52 34.43 -11.55
CA GLN A 233 -3.52 35.28 -12.75
C GLN A 233 -2.40 35.02 -13.73
N ASN A 234 -2.58 35.55 -14.95
CA ASN A 234 -1.59 35.61 -16.02
C ASN A 234 -1.09 34.23 -16.48
N SER A 235 -2.01 33.29 -16.72
CA SER A 235 -1.71 32.03 -17.40
C SER A 235 -1.31 32.24 -18.86
N GLY A 236 -0.47 31.33 -19.38
CA GLY A 236 -0.31 31.13 -20.82
C GLY A 236 0.36 32.25 -21.61
N THR A 237 0.24 32.15 -22.93
CA THR A 237 0.41 33.25 -23.89
C THR A 237 -0.81 33.24 -24.81
N GLN A 238 -1.11 34.33 -25.52
CA GLN A 238 -2.26 34.36 -26.43
C GLN A 238 -2.16 33.16 -27.39
N ASN A 239 -3.18 32.27 -27.37
CA ASN A 239 -3.33 31.03 -28.15
C ASN A 239 -2.84 29.69 -27.52
N ALA A 240 -2.38 29.66 -26.25
CA ALA A 240 -2.08 28.41 -25.56
C ALA A 240 -3.29 27.88 -24.77
N PHE A 241 -3.62 26.59 -24.88
CA PHE A 241 -4.63 25.93 -24.03
C PHE A 241 -4.10 25.82 -22.59
N THR A 242 -4.26 26.88 -21.83
CA THR A 242 -3.71 27.04 -20.47
C THR A 242 -4.73 27.76 -19.59
N GLY A 243 -4.83 27.33 -18.34
CA GLY A 243 -5.74 27.88 -17.36
C GLY A 243 -5.03 28.57 -16.20
N GLY A 244 -5.78 29.36 -15.44
CA GLY A 244 -5.36 29.74 -14.10
C GLY A 244 -5.12 28.50 -13.24
N ILE A 245 -6.08 27.56 -13.27
CA ILE A 245 -5.94 26.27 -12.59
C ILE A 245 -6.21 25.15 -13.58
N LYS A 246 -5.37 24.13 -13.56
CA LYS A 246 -5.61 22.85 -14.23
C LYS A 246 -5.68 21.73 -13.20
N VAL A 247 -6.82 21.04 -13.15
CA VAL A 247 -6.99 19.80 -12.40
C VAL A 247 -6.77 18.66 -13.37
N VAL A 248 -5.70 17.89 -13.21
CA VAL A 248 -5.38 16.76 -14.09
C VAL A 248 -6.19 15.54 -13.69
N GLU A 249 -6.19 15.20 -12.40
CA GLU A 249 -6.91 14.07 -11.80
C GLU A 249 -7.37 14.42 -10.38
N GLY A 250 -8.31 13.62 -9.86
CA GLY A 250 -8.79 13.72 -8.48
C GLY A 250 -9.97 14.69 -8.26
N ASN A 251 -10.42 14.74 -7.01
CA ASN A 251 -11.56 15.53 -6.54
C ASN A 251 -11.06 16.74 -5.73
N SER A 252 -10.26 17.59 -6.36
CA SER A 252 -9.70 18.79 -5.71
C SER A 252 -10.80 19.78 -5.32
N LEU A 253 -10.68 20.38 -4.13
CA LEU A 253 -11.51 21.47 -3.66
C LEU A 253 -10.83 22.81 -3.96
N ILE A 254 -11.42 23.59 -4.85
CA ILE A 254 -10.97 24.94 -5.21
C ILE A 254 -11.99 25.92 -4.62
N THR A 255 -11.61 26.63 -3.56
CA THR A 255 -12.51 27.54 -2.81
C THR A 255 -11.88 28.89 -2.58
N ASP A 256 -12.70 29.95 -2.48
CA ASP A 256 -12.25 31.30 -2.10
C ASP A 256 -11.09 31.87 -2.94
N ASN A 257 -10.99 31.47 -4.21
CA ASN A 257 -9.98 31.98 -5.14
C ASN A 257 -10.56 33.03 -6.10
N LYS A 258 -9.77 34.03 -6.45
CA LYS A 258 -10.03 34.99 -7.54
C LYS A 258 -9.23 34.61 -8.77
N ILE A 259 -9.89 34.06 -9.78
CA ILE A 259 -9.24 33.58 -11.01
C ILE A 259 -9.46 34.62 -12.10
N VAL A 260 -8.42 35.39 -12.43
CA VAL A 260 -8.52 36.58 -13.28
C VAL A 260 -7.37 36.66 -14.28
N ASN A 261 -7.59 37.30 -15.43
CA ASN A 261 -6.54 37.52 -16.45
C ASN A 261 -5.82 36.23 -16.91
N ASN A 262 -6.55 35.12 -16.97
CA ASN A 262 -6.05 33.85 -17.49
C ASN A 262 -6.71 33.58 -18.85
N ASN A 263 -6.08 32.75 -19.69
CA ASN A 263 -6.68 32.34 -20.96
C ASN A 263 -7.96 31.53 -20.73
N ASP A 264 -7.87 30.49 -19.89
CA ASP A 264 -9.02 29.81 -19.30
C ASP A 264 -9.01 29.97 -17.77
N GLY A 265 -10.17 29.90 -17.13
CA GLY A 265 -10.27 30.00 -15.67
C GLY A 265 -9.77 28.72 -14.99
N ILE A 266 -10.60 27.69 -15.03
CA ILE A 266 -10.31 26.34 -14.51
C ILE A 266 -10.49 25.34 -15.64
N ILE A 267 -9.47 24.49 -15.84
CA ILE A 267 -9.50 23.36 -16.77
C ILE A 267 -9.57 22.08 -15.94
N CYS A 268 -10.61 21.27 -16.15
CA CYS A 268 -10.69 19.93 -15.57
C CYS A 268 -10.31 18.91 -16.65
N GLY A 269 -9.23 18.15 -16.41
CA GLY A 269 -8.82 17.02 -17.21
C GLY A 269 -9.92 15.97 -17.19
N GLY A 270 -10.47 15.67 -18.36
CA GLY A 270 -11.44 14.60 -18.50
C GLY A 270 -10.72 13.26 -18.50
N SER A 271 -10.91 12.47 -17.46
CA SER A 271 -10.79 11.02 -17.54
C SER A 271 -12.16 10.41 -17.23
N SER A 272 -12.70 9.76 -18.27
CA SER A 272 -13.92 8.96 -18.30
C SER A 272 -13.86 7.75 -17.36
#